data_AF-A0A8C6XYT7-F1
#
_entry.id   AF-A0A8C6XYT7-F1
#
_cell.length_a   1.000
_cell.length_b   1.000
_cell.length_c   1.000
_cell.angle_alpha   90.00
_cell.angle_beta   90.00
_cell.angle_gamma   90.00
#
_symmetry.space_group_name_H-M   'P 1'
#
loop_
_entity.id
_entity.type
_entity.pdbx_description
1 polymer ?
#
loop_
_entity_poly.entity_id
_entity_poly.type
_entity_poly.pdbx_seq_one_letter_code
_entity_poly.pdbx_strand_id
1 'polypeptide(L)'
;PLLPWRGPECRQPAGSRLRGKPFYGREWALGRLALSLERGGGVLITGGPGSGKTALCTEALWPTSAPGLRVGLGDAALAWHFCQAHDAATCTPRGFLLRLMRQVERCPLLPGYRERLRRAGAPQPLEAAACQDPDELFRRAVLLPLLDLPPPTRPLLIVVDALDAAKRDHQEEEEEEEEERGPTPGPSKSIAQLLGSHLRLLPPWLLLVCSARSHSQGVLRLFPGEQGPWGGGATEVLQLSWATFQAQLSMGGGPWLFSPGGGGGTRANRRAL
;
A
#
# COMPACT_ATOMS: atom_id res chain seq x y z
N PRO A 1 -26.32 0.55 -10.27
CA PRO A 1 -25.28 0.67 -9.22
C PRO A 1 -24.35 -0.55 -9.27
N LEU A 2 -23.16 -0.38 -9.85
CA LEU A 2 -22.12 -1.41 -9.82
C LEU A 2 -21.66 -1.52 -8.36
N LEU A 3 -21.77 -2.71 -7.76
CA LEU A 3 -21.20 -2.99 -6.45
C LEU A 3 -19.70 -2.64 -6.49
N PRO A 4 -19.12 -2.06 -5.43
CA PRO A 4 -17.68 -1.82 -5.37
C PRO A 4 -16.97 -3.15 -5.60
N TRP A 5 -16.01 -3.17 -6.53
CA TRP A 5 -15.27 -4.37 -6.86
C TRP A 5 -14.53 -4.86 -5.60
N ARG A 6 -15.00 -5.95 -4.98
CA ARG A 6 -14.42 -6.53 -3.76
C ARG A 6 -13.30 -7.54 -4.06
N GLY A 7 -12.55 -7.32 -5.13
CA GLY A 7 -11.62 -8.31 -5.64
C GLY A 7 -12.33 -9.54 -6.23
N PRO A 8 -11.58 -10.48 -6.84
CA PRO A 8 -12.13 -11.81 -7.06
C PRO A 8 -12.46 -12.42 -5.68
N GLU A 9 -13.67 -12.97 -5.52
CA GLU A 9 -14.05 -13.93 -4.46
C GLU A 9 -13.25 -15.24 -4.54
N CYS A 10 -11.99 -15.18 -4.96
CA CYS A 10 -11.10 -16.31 -4.85
C CYS A 10 -10.79 -16.51 -3.37
N ARG A 11 -11.08 -17.71 -2.88
CA ARG A 11 -10.44 -18.36 -1.73
C ARG A 11 -8.91 -18.23 -1.82
N GLN A 12 -8.35 -17.04 -1.59
CA GLN A 12 -6.91 -16.82 -1.60
C GLN A 12 -6.43 -16.84 -0.15
N PRO A 13 -5.54 -17.77 0.24
CA PRO A 13 -5.05 -17.90 1.61
C PRO A 13 -4.18 -16.73 2.11
N ALA A 14 -4.06 -15.64 1.34
CA ALA A 14 -3.24 -14.45 1.66
C ALA A 14 -4.06 -13.17 1.90
N GLY A 15 -5.35 -13.31 2.22
CA GLY A 15 -6.12 -12.19 2.79
C GLY A 15 -5.74 -11.93 4.25
N SER A 16 -6.07 -10.75 4.76
CA SER A 16 -5.90 -10.47 6.18
C SER A 16 -6.80 -11.33 7.05
N ARG A 17 -6.24 -11.90 8.14
CA ARG A 17 -6.99 -12.57 9.21
C ARG A 17 -7.91 -11.64 9.99
N LEU A 18 -7.73 -10.33 9.85
CA LEU A 18 -8.53 -9.30 10.53
C LEU A 18 -9.72 -8.83 9.68
N ARG A 19 -9.93 -9.38 8.48
CA ARG A 19 -11.04 -8.98 7.62
C ARG A 19 -12.38 -9.20 8.32
N GLY A 20 -13.22 -8.16 8.35
CA GLY A 20 -14.53 -8.19 9.01
C GLY A 20 -14.48 -8.09 10.54
N LYS A 21 -13.28 -7.95 11.14
CA LYS A 21 -13.14 -7.60 12.56
C LYS A 21 -13.33 -6.10 12.73
N PRO A 22 -13.88 -5.65 13.87
CA PRO A 22 -14.06 -4.24 14.12
C PRO A 22 -12.69 -3.54 14.24
N PHE A 23 -12.60 -2.34 13.69
CA PHE A 23 -11.41 -1.50 13.75
C PHE A 23 -11.66 -0.28 14.64
N TYR A 24 -10.74 -0.02 15.56
CA TYR A 24 -10.82 1.10 16.50
C TYR A 24 -9.47 1.80 16.62
N GLY A 25 -9.51 3.12 16.65
CA GLY A 25 -8.31 3.95 16.77
C GLY A 25 -7.53 4.00 15.45
N ARG A 26 -6.73 5.07 15.29
CA ARG A 26 -5.92 5.33 14.08
C ARG A 26 -6.73 5.73 12.84
N GLU A 27 -7.94 6.23 13.04
CA GLU A 27 -8.79 6.85 12.00
C GLU A 27 -8.07 7.98 11.29
N TRP A 28 -7.24 8.74 12.02
CA TRP A 28 -6.39 9.78 11.46
C TRP A 28 -5.44 9.26 10.36
N ALA A 29 -4.97 8.01 10.50
CA ALA A 29 -4.05 7.40 9.55
C ALA A 29 -4.77 7.02 8.25
N LEU A 30 -6.05 6.63 8.31
CA LEU A 30 -6.87 6.42 7.11
C LEU A 30 -7.02 7.73 6.32
N GLY A 31 -7.22 8.86 7.01
CA GLY A 31 -7.27 10.17 6.38
C GLY A 31 -5.95 10.57 5.73
N ARG A 32 -4.81 10.25 6.37
CA ARG A 32 -3.47 10.45 5.77
C ARG A 32 -3.30 9.63 4.49
N LEU A 33 -3.61 8.34 4.54
CA LEU A 33 -3.54 7.46 3.36
C LEU A 33 -4.41 7.96 2.20
N ALA A 34 -5.58 8.55 2.49
CA ALA A 34 -6.43 9.19 1.49
C ALA A 34 -5.72 10.36 0.79
N LEU A 35 -5.07 11.23 1.56
CA LEU A 35 -4.32 12.37 1.03
C LEU A 35 -3.11 11.89 0.22
N SER A 36 -2.41 10.85 0.67
CA SER A 36 -1.29 10.26 -0.06
C SER A 36 -1.76 9.59 -1.36
N LEU A 37 -2.99 9.05 -1.41
CA LEU A 37 -3.53 8.42 -2.62
C LEU A 37 -3.69 9.43 -3.76
N GLU A 38 -4.14 10.65 -3.45
CA GLU A 38 -4.26 11.74 -4.44
C GLU A 38 -2.89 12.21 -4.96
N ARG A 39 -1.82 12.01 -4.20
CA ARG A 39 -0.45 12.40 -4.57
C ARG A 39 0.30 11.28 -5.31
N GLY A 40 -0.08 10.02 -5.09
CA GLY A 40 0.66 8.84 -5.52
C GLY A 40 1.97 8.64 -4.77
N GLY A 41 2.79 7.69 -5.21
CA GLY A 41 4.10 7.40 -4.63
C GLY A 41 4.07 6.28 -3.59
N GLY A 42 4.86 6.40 -2.52
CA GLY A 42 5.02 5.36 -1.50
C GLY A 42 4.67 5.85 -0.09
N VAL A 43 4.06 4.98 0.71
CA VAL A 43 3.85 5.20 2.14
C VAL A 43 4.34 3.96 2.90
N LEU A 44 5.23 4.14 3.87
CA LEU A 44 5.67 3.08 4.77
C LEU A 44 5.08 3.29 6.17
N ILE A 45 4.19 2.39 6.59
CA ILE A 45 3.57 2.37 7.91
C ILE A 45 4.49 1.62 8.87
N THR A 46 4.98 2.32 9.90
CA THR A 46 5.88 1.75 10.91
C THR A 46 5.20 1.72 12.28
N GLY A 47 5.64 0.82 13.16
CA GLY A 47 5.10 0.74 14.53
C GLY A 47 5.59 -0.50 15.27
N GLY A 48 5.49 -0.50 16.59
CA GLY A 48 5.81 -1.68 17.41
C GLY A 48 4.87 -2.87 17.15
N PRO A 49 5.19 -4.07 17.65
CA PRO A 49 4.24 -5.19 17.71
C PRO A 49 2.92 -4.76 18.37
N GLY A 50 1.79 -5.22 17.85
CA GLY A 50 0.46 -4.86 18.38
C GLY A 50 0.00 -3.43 18.12
N SER A 51 0.77 -2.58 17.43
CA SER A 51 0.39 -1.18 17.15
C SER A 51 -0.78 -1.00 16.15
N GLY A 52 -1.28 -2.10 15.58
CA GLY A 52 -2.42 -2.10 14.67
C GLY A 52 -2.07 -1.88 13.18
N LYS A 53 -0.83 -2.05 12.74
CA LYS A 53 -0.42 -1.90 11.31
C LYS A 53 -1.26 -2.75 10.36
N THR A 54 -1.29 -4.07 10.57
CA THR A 54 -2.10 -5.00 9.78
C THR A 54 -3.59 -4.66 9.88
N ALA A 55 -4.06 -4.20 11.05
CA ALA A 55 -5.44 -3.78 11.22
C ALA A 55 -5.77 -2.56 10.37
N LEU A 56 -4.88 -1.56 10.32
CA LEU A 56 -5.01 -0.37 9.49
C LEU A 56 -4.98 -0.71 8.00
N CYS A 57 -4.04 -1.54 7.55
CA CYS A 57 -3.99 -2.04 6.16
C CYS A 57 -5.27 -2.80 5.77
N THR A 58 -5.79 -3.60 6.70
CA THR A 58 -7.04 -4.35 6.49
C THR A 58 -8.24 -3.41 6.39
N GLU A 59 -8.32 -2.42 7.28
CA GLU A 59 -9.40 -1.44 7.30
C GLU A 59 -9.37 -0.55 6.05
N ALA A 60 -8.18 -0.20 5.54
CA ALA A 60 -8.05 0.54 4.28
C ALA A 60 -8.65 -0.23 3.09
N LEU A 61 -8.45 -1.54 3.03
CA LEU A 61 -8.94 -2.39 1.92
C LEU A 61 -10.41 -2.81 2.10
N TRP A 62 -10.80 -3.17 3.32
CA TRP A 62 -12.11 -3.73 3.65
C TRP A 62 -12.66 -3.05 4.90
N PRO A 63 -13.13 -1.79 4.78
CA PRO A 63 -13.51 -1.00 5.94
C PRO A 63 -14.72 -1.57 6.66
N THR A 64 -14.66 -1.50 7.99
CA THR A 64 -15.73 -1.86 8.92
C THR A 64 -16.17 -0.68 9.77
N SER A 65 -15.30 0.32 9.93
CA SER A 65 -15.53 1.53 10.69
C SER A 65 -16.16 2.62 9.83
N ALA A 66 -16.93 3.53 10.45
CA ALA A 66 -17.50 4.67 9.74
C ALA A 66 -16.43 5.57 9.09
N PRO A 67 -15.27 5.86 9.73
CA PRO A 67 -14.18 6.60 9.09
C PRO A 67 -13.60 5.86 7.87
N GLY A 68 -13.37 4.55 7.95
CA GLY A 68 -12.90 3.76 6.82
C GLY A 68 -13.87 3.78 5.64
N LEU A 69 -15.17 3.64 5.92
CA LEU A 69 -16.22 3.73 4.90
C LEU A 69 -16.30 5.12 4.26
N ARG A 70 -16.08 6.18 5.04
CA ARG A 70 -16.06 7.57 4.53
C ARG A 70 -14.89 7.84 3.61
N VAL A 71 -13.71 7.31 3.92
CA VAL A 71 -12.52 7.48 3.09
C VAL A 71 -12.59 6.61 1.83
N GLY A 72 -13.06 5.38 1.96
CA GLY A 72 -13.35 4.53 0.79
C GLY A 72 -12.12 4.03 0.02
N LEU A 73 -10.94 3.93 0.64
CA LEU A 73 -9.69 3.48 -0.01
C LEU A 73 -9.82 2.13 -0.74
N GLY A 74 -10.66 1.22 -0.22
CA GLY A 74 -10.90 -0.10 -0.80
C GLY A 74 -11.43 -0.05 -2.23
N ASP A 75 -12.14 1.01 -2.62
CA ASP A 75 -12.65 1.17 -3.98
C ASP A 75 -11.54 1.44 -5.00
N ALA A 76 -10.40 1.96 -4.53
CA ALA A 76 -9.19 2.23 -5.30
C ALA A 76 -8.16 1.08 -5.24
N ALA A 77 -8.44 0.00 -4.51
CA ALA A 77 -7.51 -1.11 -4.35
C ALA A 77 -7.29 -1.83 -5.70
N LEU A 78 -6.05 -1.78 -6.19
CA LEU A 78 -5.59 -2.52 -7.36
C LEU A 78 -5.14 -3.94 -6.97
N ALA A 79 -4.34 -4.03 -5.91
CA ALA A 79 -3.84 -5.30 -5.40
C ALA A 79 -3.47 -5.19 -3.92
N TRP A 80 -3.40 -6.33 -3.24
CA TRP A 80 -2.92 -6.42 -1.87
C TRP A 80 -2.12 -7.69 -1.63
N HIS A 81 -1.24 -7.65 -0.65
CA HIS A 81 -0.46 -8.80 -0.21
C HIS A 81 -0.17 -8.69 1.28
N PHE A 82 -0.43 -9.76 2.02
CA PHE A 82 -0.13 -9.87 3.44
C PHE A 82 0.96 -10.92 3.62
N CYS A 83 2.16 -10.49 3.97
CA CYS A 83 3.24 -11.41 4.33
C CYS A 83 2.90 -12.08 5.66
N GLN A 84 2.99 -13.41 5.69
CA GLN A 84 2.62 -14.22 6.83
C GLN A 84 3.84 -15.01 7.29
N ALA A 85 4.32 -14.70 8.49
CA ALA A 85 5.52 -15.35 9.06
C ALA A 85 5.40 -16.90 9.17
N HIS A 86 4.17 -17.43 9.23
CA HIS A 86 3.91 -18.87 9.27
C HIS A 86 3.71 -19.50 7.88
N ASP A 87 3.71 -18.72 6.80
CA ASP A 87 3.64 -19.19 5.41
C ASP A 87 4.77 -18.52 4.61
N ALA A 88 5.92 -19.18 4.58
CA ALA A 88 7.12 -18.70 3.91
C ALA A 88 6.89 -18.39 2.41
N ALA A 89 5.93 -19.05 1.75
CA ALA A 89 5.63 -18.79 0.34
C ALA A 89 5.07 -17.37 0.12
N THR A 90 4.47 -16.76 1.15
CA THR A 90 4.01 -15.36 1.10
C THR A 90 5.14 -14.35 1.29
N CYS A 91 6.29 -14.77 1.80
CA CYS A 91 7.42 -13.87 2.08
C CYS A 91 8.47 -13.86 0.97
N THR A 92 8.33 -14.71 -0.07
CA THR A 92 9.28 -14.74 -1.20
C THR A 92 8.94 -13.69 -2.26
N PRO A 93 9.94 -13.02 -2.87
CA PRO A 93 9.72 -12.06 -3.98
C PRO A 93 8.91 -12.65 -5.13
N ARG A 94 9.24 -13.88 -5.54
CA ARG A 94 8.54 -14.58 -6.62
C ARG A 94 7.09 -14.93 -6.27
N GLY A 95 6.85 -15.42 -5.05
CA GLY A 95 5.49 -15.71 -4.58
C GLY A 95 4.61 -14.45 -4.52
N PHE A 96 5.19 -13.33 -4.08
CA PHE A 96 4.57 -12.01 -4.13
C PHE A 96 4.24 -11.58 -5.57
N LEU A 97 5.21 -11.61 -6.49
CA LEU A 97 5.02 -11.19 -7.88
C LEU A 97 3.93 -12.00 -8.61
N LEU A 98 3.92 -13.32 -8.46
CA LEU A 98 2.88 -14.16 -9.05
C LEU A 98 1.48 -13.87 -8.51
N ARG A 99 1.36 -13.38 -7.27
CA ARG A 99 0.09 -12.93 -6.69
C ARG A 99 -0.30 -11.55 -7.20
N LEU A 100 0.66 -10.63 -7.25
CA LEU A 100 0.46 -9.28 -7.75
C LEU A 100 0.00 -9.30 -9.20
N MET A 101 0.72 -10.01 -10.08
CA MET A 101 0.37 -10.18 -11.49
C MET A 101 -1.07 -10.68 -11.66
N ARG A 102 -1.46 -11.73 -10.92
CA ARG A 102 -2.83 -12.29 -10.99
C ARG A 102 -3.90 -11.29 -10.55
N GLN A 103 -3.61 -10.42 -9.58
CA GLN A 103 -4.56 -9.41 -9.12
C GLN A 103 -4.70 -8.28 -10.13
N VAL A 104 -3.57 -7.73 -10.60
CA VAL A 104 -3.55 -6.63 -11.58
C VAL A 104 -4.20 -7.08 -12.89
N GLU A 105 -3.91 -8.29 -13.37
CA GLU A 105 -4.50 -8.84 -14.60
C GLU A 105 -6.03 -8.96 -14.52
N ARG A 106 -6.58 -9.20 -13.32
CA ARG A 106 -8.02 -9.40 -13.08
C ARG A 106 -8.71 -8.14 -12.56
N CYS A 107 -7.98 -7.03 -12.40
CA CYS A 107 -8.53 -5.82 -11.85
C CYS A 107 -9.37 -5.08 -12.90
N PRO A 108 -10.68 -4.87 -12.66
CA PRO A 108 -11.54 -4.15 -13.60
C PRO A 108 -11.25 -2.64 -13.62
N LEU A 109 -10.48 -2.14 -12.65
CA LEU A 109 -10.09 -0.73 -12.56
C LEU A 109 -9.00 -0.37 -13.57
N LEU A 110 -8.36 -1.36 -14.19
CA LEU A 110 -7.35 -1.19 -15.25
C LEU A 110 -7.81 -1.82 -16.57
N PRO A 111 -8.82 -1.23 -17.25
CA PRO A 111 -9.23 -1.70 -18.56
C PRO A 111 -8.05 -1.63 -19.54
N GLY A 112 -7.87 -2.69 -20.32
CA GLY A 112 -6.79 -2.76 -21.31
C GLY A 112 -5.43 -3.25 -20.79
N TYR A 113 -5.25 -3.44 -19.48
CA TYR A 113 -3.99 -3.98 -18.93
C TYR A 113 -3.61 -5.32 -19.55
N ARG A 114 -4.57 -6.27 -19.64
CA ARG A 114 -4.34 -7.61 -20.20
C ARG A 114 -3.85 -7.56 -21.65
N GLU A 115 -4.37 -6.61 -22.43
CA GLU A 115 -3.99 -6.46 -23.83
C GLU A 115 -2.59 -5.86 -23.97
N ARG A 116 -2.21 -4.92 -23.11
CA ARG A 116 -0.84 -4.40 -23.05
C ARG A 116 0.15 -5.45 -22.59
N LEU A 117 -0.22 -6.27 -21.62
CA LEU A 117 0.61 -7.39 -21.17
C LEU A 117 0.95 -8.35 -22.32
N ARG A 118 -0.04 -8.67 -23.17
CA ARG A 118 0.17 -9.46 -24.39
C ARG A 118 1.06 -8.74 -25.40
N ARG A 119 0.79 -7.46 -25.69
CA ARG A 119 1.56 -6.66 -26.65
C ARG A 119 3.02 -6.50 -26.25
N ALA A 120 3.29 -6.32 -24.96
CA ALA A 120 4.63 -6.15 -24.42
C ALA A 120 5.45 -7.46 -24.39
N GLY A 121 4.87 -8.60 -24.78
CA GLY A 121 5.53 -9.90 -24.65
C GLY A 121 5.94 -10.17 -23.19
N ALA A 122 5.08 -9.75 -22.26
CA ALA A 122 5.36 -9.91 -20.84
C ALA A 122 5.25 -11.38 -20.43
N PRO A 123 6.05 -11.83 -19.44
CA PRO A 123 6.09 -13.23 -19.04
C PRO A 123 4.70 -13.75 -18.65
N GLN A 124 4.29 -14.86 -19.26
CA GLN A 124 3.12 -15.63 -18.85
C GLN A 124 3.32 -16.17 -17.42
N PRO A 125 2.26 -16.53 -16.67
CA PRO A 125 2.41 -17.06 -15.31
C PRO A 125 3.36 -18.27 -15.19
N LEU A 126 3.46 -19.10 -16.24
CA LEU A 126 4.38 -20.23 -16.31
C LEU A 126 5.85 -19.80 -16.53
N GLU A 127 6.07 -18.73 -17.28
CA GLU A 127 7.40 -18.12 -17.52
C GLU A 127 7.83 -17.18 -16.38
N ALA A 128 6.87 -16.71 -15.58
CA ALA A 128 7.08 -15.97 -14.34
C ALA A 128 7.36 -16.89 -13.14
N ALA A 129 6.72 -18.07 -13.10
CA ALA A 129 7.38 -19.25 -12.55
C ALA A 129 8.64 -19.53 -13.39
N ALA A 130 9.61 -20.38 -13.12
CA ALA A 130 10.86 -20.48 -13.95
C ALA A 130 11.77 -19.22 -14.07
N CYS A 131 11.28 -17.97 -14.04
CA CYS A 131 12.12 -16.77 -14.01
C CYS A 131 12.99 -16.76 -12.74
N GLN A 132 14.29 -16.53 -12.93
CA GLN A 132 15.29 -16.51 -11.86
C GLN A 132 15.48 -15.12 -11.25
N ASP A 133 15.23 -14.06 -12.04
CA ASP A 133 15.43 -12.67 -11.64
C ASP A 133 14.07 -12.00 -11.31
N PRO A 134 13.76 -11.76 -10.03
CA PRO A 134 12.50 -11.13 -9.63
C PRO A 134 12.40 -9.66 -10.05
N ASP A 135 13.52 -8.94 -10.21
CA ASP A 135 13.53 -7.54 -10.59
C ASP A 135 13.16 -7.39 -12.07
N GLU A 136 13.75 -8.22 -12.93
CA GLU A 136 13.38 -8.27 -14.34
C GLU A 136 11.92 -8.69 -14.54
N LEU A 137 11.47 -9.69 -13.77
CA LEU A 137 10.07 -10.10 -13.79
C LEU A 137 9.14 -8.96 -13.36
N PHE A 138 9.49 -8.24 -12.29
CA PHE A 138 8.67 -7.12 -11.80
C PHE A 138 8.58 -5.99 -12.83
N ARG A 139 9.70 -5.65 -13.46
CA ARG A 139 9.74 -4.62 -14.52
C ARG A 139 8.86 -5.00 -15.70
N ARG A 140 9.06 -6.18 -16.29
CA ARG A 140 8.36 -6.59 -17.52
C ARG A 140 6.90 -6.98 -17.31
N ALA A 141 6.58 -7.61 -16.19
CA ALA A 141 5.24 -8.14 -15.96
C ALA A 141 4.30 -7.18 -15.21
N VAL A 142 4.85 -6.15 -14.55
CA VAL A 142 4.06 -5.21 -13.73
C VAL A 142 4.38 -3.77 -14.09
N LEU A 143 5.61 -3.29 -13.87
CA LEU A 143 5.90 -1.85 -13.95
C LEU A 143 5.75 -1.28 -15.37
N LEU A 144 6.41 -1.87 -16.36
CA LEU A 144 6.37 -1.37 -17.74
C LEU A 144 4.94 -1.40 -18.32
N PRO A 145 4.15 -2.49 -18.16
CA PRO A 145 2.75 -2.47 -18.58
C PRO A 145 1.89 -1.42 -17.88
N LEU A 146 2.13 -1.14 -16.59
CA LEU A 146 1.42 -0.09 -15.86
C LEU A 146 1.82 1.32 -16.31
N LEU A 147 3.09 1.56 -16.61
CA LEU A 147 3.59 2.85 -17.11
C LEU A 147 3.10 3.17 -18.52
N ASP A 148 2.89 2.14 -19.34
CA ASP A 148 2.39 2.30 -20.70
C ASP A 148 0.88 2.64 -20.72
N LEU A 149 0.11 2.31 -19.67
CA LEU A 149 -1.31 2.64 -19.57
C LEU A 149 -1.56 4.15 -19.45
N PRO A 150 -2.65 4.68 -20.05
CA PRO A 150 -3.13 6.00 -19.68
C PRO A 150 -3.51 6.00 -18.19
N PRO A 151 -3.32 7.12 -17.48
CA PRO A 151 -3.75 7.24 -16.11
C PRO A 151 -5.25 6.88 -15.96
N PRO A 152 -5.62 6.05 -14.97
CA PRO A 152 -7.01 5.74 -14.70
C PRO A 152 -7.78 6.99 -14.24
N THR A 153 -9.11 6.92 -14.26
CA THR A 153 -9.98 8.06 -13.86
C THR A 153 -9.81 8.48 -12.40
N ARG A 154 -9.24 7.61 -11.57
CA ARG A 154 -8.92 7.84 -10.17
C ARG A 154 -7.62 7.14 -9.82
N PRO A 155 -6.82 7.68 -8.90
CA PRO A 155 -5.62 7.02 -8.42
C PRO A 155 -5.95 5.65 -7.83
N LEU A 156 -4.98 4.75 -7.88
CA LEU A 156 -5.11 3.37 -7.41
C LEU A 156 -4.11 3.05 -6.30
N LEU A 157 -4.41 2.01 -5.53
CA LEU A 157 -3.67 1.63 -4.33
C LEU A 157 -3.18 0.18 -4.43
N ILE A 158 -1.91 -0.06 -4.10
CA ILE A 158 -1.38 -1.38 -3.75
C ILE A 158 -1.01 -1.41 -2.27
N VAL A 159 -1.44 -2.44 -1.55
CA VAL A 159 -1.09 -2.64 -0.13
C VAL A 159 -0.18 -3.85 0.04
N VAL A 160 0.97 -3.69 0.69
CA VAL A 160 1.89 -4.78 1.04
C VAL A 160 2.16 -4.74 2.55
N ASP A 161 1.50 -5.62 3.29
CA ASP A 161 1.60 -5.68 4.75
C ASP A 161 2.74 -6.59 5.21
N ALA A 162 3.43 -6.16 6.27
CA ALA A 162 4.47 -6.89 7.01
C ALA A 162 5.68 -7.28 6.14
N LEU A 163 6.33 -6.31 5.50
CA LEU A 163 7.54 -6.53 4.69
C LEU A 163 8.68 -7.22 5.45
N ASP A 164 8.69 -7.09 6.77
CA ASP A 164 9.65 -7.67 7.70
C ASP A 164 9.28 -9.08 8.18
N ALA A 165 8.14 -9.65 7.75
CA ALA A 165 7.69 -10.98 8.20
C ALA A 165 8.55 -12.16 7.72
N ALA A 166 9.46 -11.94 6.76
CA ALA A 166 10.41 -12.94 6.30
C ALA A 166 11.52 -13.19 7.34
N LYS A 167 11.83 -12.19 8.17
CA LYS A 167 12.88 -12.26 9.19
C LYS A 167 12.37 -13.10 10.36
N ARG A 168 13.02 -14.23 10.60
CA ARG A 168 12.80 -15.01 11.83
C ARG A 168 13.63 -14.35 12.93
N ASP A 169 13.10 -14.26 14.15
CA ASP A 169 13.71 -13.62 15.32
C ASP A 169 15.08 -14.25 15.75
N HIS A 170 15.69 -15.12 14.94
CA HIS A 170 16.96 -15.82 15.19
C HIS A 170 18.01 -15.61 14.06
N GLN A 171 17.74 -14.76 13.07
CA GLN A 171 18.67 -14.43 11.97
C GLN A 171 19.03 -12.93 11.94
N GLU A 172 18.89 -12.25 13.09
CA GLU A 172 19.25 -10.82 13.20
C GLU A 172 20.77 -10.63 13.14
N GLU A 173 21.56 -11.56 13.69
CA GLU A 173 23.02 -11.43 13.81
C GLU A 173 23.79 -11.66 12.49
N GLU A 174 23.34 -12.58 11.62
CA GLU A 174 24.03 -12.86 10.33
C GLU A 174 23.65 -11.87 9.21
N GLU A 175 22.44 -11.28 9.27
CA GLU A 175 21.97 -10.33 8.26
C GLU A 175 22.36 -8.88 8.57
N GLU A 176 22.64 -8.51 9.82
CA GLU A 176 23.19 -7.19 10.17
C GLU A 176 24.53 -6.92 9.46
N GLU A 177 25.37 -7.95 9.27
CA GLU A 177 26.64 -7.85 8.54
C GLU A 177 26.46 -7.71 7.01
N GLU A 178 25.44 -8.35 6.41
CA GLU A 178 25.09 -8.12 4.98
C GLU A 178 24.36 -6.78 4.78
N GLU A 179 23.57 -6.32 5.75
CA GLU A 179 22.81 -5.05 5.71
C GLU A 179 23.68 -3.80 5.92
N GLU A 180 24.84 -3.92 6.59
CA GLU A 180 25.86 -2.86 6.66
C GLU A 180 26.58 -2.61 5.34
N ARG A 181 26.68 -3.61 4.45
CA ARG A 181 27.40 -3.49 3.16
C ARG A 181 26.64 -2.72 2.08
N GLY A 182 25.42 -2.24 2.37
CA GLY A 182 24.57 -1.57 1.39
C GLY A 182 23.97 -2.54 0.37
N PRO A 183 23.22 -2.04 -0.64
CA PRO A 183 22.59 -2.90 -1.65
C PRO A 183 23.64 -3.72 -2.38
N THR A 184 23.61 -5.04 -2.20
CA THR A 184 24.51 -5.96 -2.90
C THR A 184 24.11 -6.01 -4.38
N PRO A 185 25.07 -5.95 -5.32
CA PRO A 185 24.78 -6.08 -6.75
C PRO A 185 24.26 -7.51 -7.02
N GLY A 186 23.01 -7.61 -7.45
CA GLY A 186 22.35 -8.89 -7.70
C GLY A 186 20.82 -8.78 -7.65
N PRO A 187 20.11 -9.89 -7.91
CA PRO A 187 18.65 -9.93 -7.82
C PRO A 187 18.19 -9.68 -6.38
N SER A 188 17.04 -9.02 -6.24
CA SER A 188 16.40 -8.72 -4.97
C SER A 188 16.08 -10.00 -4.21
N LYS A 189 16.64 -10.13 -3.00
CA LYS A 189 16.46 -11.29 -2.13
C LYS A 189 15.15 -11.24 -1.33
N SER A 190 14.61 -10.04 -1.10
CA SER A 190 13.39 -9.82 -0.30
C SER A 190 12.35 -8.94 -1.02
N ILE A 191 11.09 -9.03 -0.59
CA ILE A 191 10.01 -8.17 -1.13
C ILE A 191 10.32 -6.69 -0.84
N ALA A 192 10.89 -6.39 0.32
CA ALA A 192 11.30 -5.04 0.67
C ALA A 192 12.37 -4.49 -0.29
N GLN A 193 13.40 -5.28 -0.59
CA GLN A 193 14.47 -4.90 -1.53
C GLN A 193 13.91 -4.71 -2.94
N LEU A 194 13.05 -5.62 -3.39
CA LEU A 194 12.39 -5.55 -4.69
C LEU A 194 11.59 -4.25 -4.84
N LEU A 195 10.73 -3.94 -3.86
CA LEU A 195 9.90 -2.74 -3.91
C LEU A 195 10.75 -1.47 -3.77
N GLY A 196 11.66 -1.42 -2.78
CA GLY A 196 12.53 -0.27 -2.51
C GLY A 196 13.37 0.14 -3.72
N SER A 197 13.96 -0.83 -4.43
CA SER A 197 14.76 -0.58 -5.63
C SER A 197 13.94 -0.05 -6.83
N HIS A 198 12.62 -0.23 -6.81
CA HIS A 198 11.75 0.04 -7.96
C HIS A 198 10.70 1.13 -7.70
N LEU A 199 10.69 1.79 -6.52
CA LEU A 199 9.69 2.81 -6.17
C LEU A 199 9.57 3.93 -7.20
N ARG A 200 10.71 4.36 -7.76
CA ARG A 200 10.76 5.46 -8.75
C ARG A 200 10.15 5.10 -10.11
N LEU A 201 9.90 3.81 -10.35
CA LEU A 201 9.29 3.31 -11.58
C LEU A 201 7.78 3.07 -11.43
N LEU A 202 7.20 3.34 -10.25
CA LEU A 202 5.76 3.28 -10.08
C LEU A 202 5.10 4.44 -10.84
N PRO A 203 3.96 4.20 -11.53
CA PRO A 203 3.21 5.27 -12.15
C PRO A 203 2.78 6.33 -11.12
N PRO A 204 2.75 7.62 -11.49
CA PRO A 204 2.44 8.70 -10.54
C PRO A 204 1.00 8.66 -10.00
N TRP A 205 0.09 7.95 -10.66
CA TRP A 205 -1.29 7.74 -10.21
C TRP A 205 -1.44 6.56 -9.22
N LEU A 206 -0.36 5.84 -8.93
CA LEU A 206 -0.36 4.66 -8.09
C LEU A 206 0.25 4.97 -6.73
N LEU A 207 -0.46 4.62 -5.67
CA LEU A 207 0.03 4.64 -4.30
C LEU A 207 0.43 3.22 -3.88
N LEU A 208 1.67 3.06 -3.40
CA LEU A 208 2.14 1.85 -2.72
C LEU A 208 2.13 2.08 -1.21
N VAL A 209 1.32 1.33 -0.47
CA VAL A 209 1.30 1.33 1.00
C VAL A 209 1.96 0.07 1.50
N CYS A 210 3.07 0.23 2.21
CA CYS A 210 3.82 -0.85 2.84
C CYS A 210 3.67 -0.78 4.36
N SER A 211 3.85 -1.89 5.07
CA SER A 211 3.97 -1.88 6.54
C SER A 211 5.16 -2.71 7.03
N ALA A 212 5.79 -2.26 8.12
CA ALA A 212 6.91 -2.96 8.78
C ALA A 212 7.00 -2.61 10.28
N ARG A 213 7.72 -3.40 11.09
CA ARG A 213 8.04 -3.04 12.48
C ARG A 213 9.02 -1.86 12.53
N SER A 214 8.89 -1.02 13.55
CA SER A 214 9.77 0.15 13.75
C SER A 214 11.25 -0.17 13.97
N HIS A 215 11.60 -1.40 14.34
CA HIS A 215 13.00 -1.82 14.52
C HIS A 215 13.59 -2.47 13.27
N SER A 216 12.83 -2.64 12.19
CA SER A 216 13.32 -3.31 10.98
C SER A 216 14.20 -2.38 10.13
N GLN A 217 15.43 -2.13 10.58
CA GLN A 217 16.33 -1.14 9.96
C GLN A 217 16.61 -1.44 8.49
N GLY A 218 16.81 -2.71 8.12
CA GLY A 218 16.95 -3.12 6.72
C GLY A 218 15.78 -2.66 5.83
N VAL A 219 14.53 -2.77 6.31
CA VAL A 219 13.37 -2.25 5.56
C VAL A 219 13.37 -0.73 5.58
N LEU A 220 13.57 -0.08 6.72
CA LEU A 220 13.52 1.39 6.82
C LEU A 220 14.54 2.08 5.90
N ARG A 221 15.74 1.50 5.72
CA ARG A 221 16.79 2.04 4.83
C ARG A 221 16.40 2.01 3.34
N LEU A 222 15.57 1.05 2.94
CA LEU A 222 15.13 0.90 1.55
C LEU A 222 14.02 1.89 1.15
N PHE A 223 13.39 2.53 2.15
CA PHE A 223 12.28 3.47 1.99
C PHE A 223 12.62 4.80 2.67
N PRO A 224 13.64 5.53 2.18
CA PRO A 224 14.05 6.78 2.80
C PRO A 224 12.89 7.78 2.79
N GLY A 225 12.52 8.24 3.99
CA GLY A 225 11.45 9.23 4.17
C GLY A 225 11.82 10.61 3.60
N GLU A 226 10.84 11.52 3.53
CA GLU A 226 10.99 12.93 3.11
C GLU A 226 12.03 13.78 3.90
N GLN A 227 12.81 13.21 4.82
CA GLN A 227 13.82 13.93 5.61
C GLN A 227 15.24 13.90 4.98
N GLY A 228 15.37 13.59 3.69
CA GLY A 228 16.62 13.72 2.94
C GLY A 228 16.62 15.00 2.07
N PRO A 229 17.77 15.71 1.92
CA PRO A 229 17.84 17.01 1.21
C PRO A 229 17.68 16.94 -0.33
N TRP A 230 17.23 15.82 -0.89
CA TRP A 230 17.05 15.62 -2.33
C TRP A 230 15.60 15.25 -2.62
N GLY A 231 14.79 16.27 -2.92
CA GLY A 231 13.40 16.12 -3.32
C GLY A 231 13.26 15.43 -4.69
N GLY A 232 12.37 14.45 -4.77
CA GLY A 232 11.97 13.82 -6.02
C GLY A 232 11.79 12.31 -5.91
N GLY A 233 10.65 11.88 -5.35
CA GLY A 233 10.28 10.47 -5.17
C GLY A 233 9.99 10.15 -3.70
N ALA A 234 9.05 10.87 -3.10
CA ALA A 234 8.80 10.85 -1.66
C ALA A 234 8.15 9.52 -1.22
N THR A 235 8.83 8.79 -0.34
CA THR A 235 8.15 7.82 0.51
C THR A 235 7.76 8.53 1.81
N GLU A 236 6.46 8.56 2.13
CA GLU A 236 5.98 9.09 3.41
C GLU A 236 6.09 7.99 4.48
N VAL A 237 6.73 8.27 5.62
CA VAL A 237 6.83 7.31 6.73
C VAL A 237 5.76 7.63 7.77
N LEU A 238 4.75 6.77 7.89
CA LEU A 238 3.66 6.89 8.87
C LEU A 238 3.95 6.04 10.11
N GLN A 239 4.48 6.68 11.16
CA GLN A 239 4.75 6.01 12.42
C GLN A 239 3.50 5.93 13.31
N LEU A 240 3.01 4.71 13.57
CA LEU A 240 1.90 4.43 14.47
C LEU A 240 2.37 4.41 15.94
N SER A 241 2.78 5.56 16.47
CA SER A 241 3.17 5.74 17.88
C SER A 241 2.21 6.65 18.63
N TRP A 242 2.20 6.55 19.97
CA TRP A 242 1.43 7.45 20.84
C TRP A 242 1.84 8.92 20.67
N ALA A 243 3.14 9.18 20.51
CA ALA A 243 3.66 10.53 20.27
C ALA A 243 3.14 11.11 18.94
N THR A 244 3.10 10.31 17.87
CA THR A 244 2.54 10.75 16.57
C THR A 244 1.05 11.06 16.67
N PHE A 245 0.30 10.25 17.42
CA PHE A 245 -1.11 10.50 17.69
C PHE A 245 -1.32 11.81 18.48
N GLN A 246 -0.53 12.04 19.54
CA GLN A 246 -0.58 13.29 20.31
C GLN A 246 -0.16 14.52 19.49
N ALA A 247 0.87 14.42 18.66
CA ALA A 247 1.28 15.49 17.75
C ALA A 247 0.16 15.84 16.75
N GLN A 248 -0.54 14.83 16.22
CA GLN A 248 -1.69 15.03 15.33
C GLN A 248 -2.88 15.69 16.05
N LEU A 249 -3.11 15.39 17.33
CA LEU A 249 -4.12 16.07 18.15
C LEU A 249 -3.71 17.52 18.47
N SER A 250 -2.42 17.79 18.66
CA SER A 250 -1.86 19.10 19.00
C SER A 250 -1.83 20.07 17.81
N MET A 251 -1.62 19.59 16.57
CA MET A 251 -1.61 20.41 15.35
C MET A 251 -3.01 20.85 14.86
N GLY A 252 -4.05 20.75 15.68
CA GLY A 252 -5.37 21.31 15.37
C GLY A 252 -6.21 20.42 14.45
N GLY A 253 -6.71 19.32 15.00
CA GLY A 253 -7.93 18.69 14.50
C GLY A 253 -9.16 19.53 14.88
N GLY A 254 -9.44 20.59 14.11
CA GLY A 254 -10.78 21.19 14.14
C GLY A 254 -11.83 20.13 13.79
N PRO A 255 -13.06 20.22 14.34
CA PRO A 255 -14.08 19.21 14.09
C PRO A 255 -14.39 19.13 12.60
N TRP A 256 -14.27 17.93 12.04
CA TRP A 256 -14.73 17.57 10.71
C TRP A 256 -16.27 17.68 10.66
N LEU A 257 -16.79 18.90 10.63
CA LEU A 257 -18.15 19.22 10.23
C LEU A 257 -18.13 19.51 8.73
N PHE A 258 -18.21 18.46 7.93
CA PHE A 258 -18.83 18.59 6.62
C PHE A 258 -20.32 18.87 6.88
N SER A 259 -20.70 20.15 6.91
CA SER A 259 -22.09 20.52 6.66
C SER A 259 -22.42 20.12 5.22
N PRO A 260 -23.50 19.37 4.95
CA PRO A 260 -24.00 19.26 3.60
C PRO A 260 -24.50 20.65 3.18
N GLY A 261 -23.95 21.17 2.08
CA GLY A 261 -24.32 22.47 1.54
C GLY A 261 -25.80 22.57 1.20
N GLY A 262 -26.41 23.65 1.71
CA GLY A 262 -27.40 24.51 1.07
C GLY A 262 -28.40 23.93 0.09
N GLY A 263 -29.64 23.74 0.56
CA GLY A 263 -30.86 23.81 -0.25
C GLY A 263 -31.67 25.03 0.18
N GLY A 264 -32.09 25.84 -0.79
CA GLY A 264 -32.53 27.24 -0.64
C GLY A 264 -33.79 27.50 0.20
N GLY A 265 -33.97 28.77 0.56
CA GLY A 265 -35.17 29.22 1.27
C GLY A 265 -35.13 30.69 1.68
N THR A 266 -35.37 31.58 0.71
CA THR A 266 -36.11 32.85 0.84
C THR A 266 -35.84 33.79 2.03
N ARG A 267 -35.36 35.00 1.66
CA ARG A 267 -35.60 36.27 2.36
C ARG A 267 -37.00 36.34 2.97
N ALA A 268 -37.08 36.60 4.27
CA ALA A 268 -38.23 37.26 4.87
C ALA A 268 -37.75 38.27 5.91
N ASN A 269 -38.06 39.52 5.59
CA ASN A 269 -37.96 40.72 6.39
C ASN A 269 -38.96 40.67 7.55
N ARG A 270 -38.56 40.97 8.80
CA ARG A 270 -39.34 41.80 9.74
C ARG A 270 -38.61 42.08 11.05
N ARG A 271 -38.55 43.38 11.36
CA ARG A 271 -38.49 44.00 12.69
C ARG A 271 -39.40 43.29 13.69
N ALA A 272 -39.01 43.24 14.96
CA ALA A 272 -39.50 44.12 16.02
C ALA A 272 -39.31 43.51 17.42
N LEU A 273 -38.85 44.39 18.33
CA LEU A 273 -38.93 44.36 19.80
C LEU A 273 -38.06 43.34 20.55
#